data_AF-A0A7V2L8Y9-F1
#
_entry.id   AF-A0A7V2L8Y9-F1
#
_cell.length_a   1.000
_cell.length_b   1.000
_cell.length_c   1.000
_cell.angle_alpha   90.00
_cell.angle_beta   90.00
_cell.angle_gamma   90.00
#
_symmetry.space_group_name_H-M   'P 1'
#
loop_
_entity.id
_entity.type
_entity.pdbx_description
1 polymer ?
#
loop_
_entity_poly.entity_id
_entity_poly.type
_entity_poly.pdbx_seq_one_letter_code
_entity_poly.pdbx_strand_id
1 'polypeptide(L)'
;MADMAVEGAFLEAEETESEVNLTELINAVEAASGMRIQMSEDVLDQLRADPYRFRDNMPQLIESGLSLRVWAGLIQAVERRVGEPLELQSQMTTPIDWFVAGERLRDAFSRVWEERTERLLTDIERDLENALGRADQVDEGLINRLLVQMSYGRRAYFDRKTHQRQSVVVARLSYVYSAARLLEGEDHTSLVERVMSHLEGARAALQLGLGRAEMSRYAGSRLDQLDQRTRDTLRAAIREEQFTQIDIESPINQLPDEIQDHIQRILGEGALSQIYRELILSVGDRLWVEYLTRMEALRTSIGLEAYGQRDPLVQYKSRAFDMFGQLLADIRAGVISRLFSMWAPGRPSTAPVSAPRRPREKTPIETKEATIKTKRKRKRKRRR
;
A
#
# COMPACT_ATOMS: atom_id res chain seq x y z
N MET A 1 -4.24 42.68 16.65
CA MET A 1 -3.02 42.73 15.79
C MET A 1 -3.32 43.47 14.50
N ALA A 2 -4.28 43.00 13.67
CA ALA A 2 -4.70 43.74 12.47
C ALA A 2 -5.22 45.15 12.77
N ASP A 3 -6.07 45.32 13.80
CA ASP A 3 -6.58 46.66 14.20
C ASP A 3 -5.46 47.62 14.61
N MET A 4 -4.45 47.16 15.37
CA MET A 4 -3.28 47.96 15.75
C MET A 4 -2.38 48.31 14.56
N ALA A 5 -2.29 47.43 13.55
CA ALA A 5 -1.50 47.69 12.34
C ALA A 5 -2.17 48.75 11.45
N VAL A 6 -3.51 48.71 11.38
CA VAL A 6 -4.33 49.72 10.70
C VAL A 6 -4.28 51.06 11.42
N GLU A 7 -4.39 51.06 12.76
CA GLU A 7 -4.26 52.25 13.60
C GLU A 7 -2.86 52.88 13.48
N GLY A 8 -1.81 52.08 13.44
CA GLY A 8 -0.44 52.56 13.18
C GLY A 8 -0.28 53.23 11.82
N ALA A 9 -0.88 52.68 10.77
CA ALA A 9 -0.85 53.27 9.42
C ALA A 9 -1.66 54.58 9.33
N PHE A 10 -2.78 54.68 10.07
CA PHE A 10 -3.54 55.93 10.17
C PHE A 10 -2.78 57.01 10.93
N LEU A 11 -2.11 56.65 12.03
CA LEU A 11 -1.28 57.57 12.81
C LEU A 11 -0.06 58.07 12.02
N GLU A 12 0.58 57.20 11.22
CA GLU A 12 1.71 57.58 10.35
C GLU A 12 1.29 58.54 9.24
N ALA A 13 0.10 58.36 8.66
CA ALA A 13 -0.47 59.28 7.68
C ALA A 13 -0.81 60.65 8.30
N GLU A 14 -1.33 60.65 9.53
CA GLU A 14 -1.65 61.87 10.29
C GLU A 14 -0.39 62.65 10.72
N GLU A 15 0.68 61.95 11.13
CA GLU A 15 1.97 62.56 11.48
C GLU A 15 2.72 63.14 10.26
N THR A 16 2.49 62.60 9.06
CA THR A 16 3.17 63.00 7.82
C THR A 16 2.37 63.97 6.94
N GLU A 17 1.17 64.39 7.37
CA GLU A 17 0.21 65.19 6.59
C GLU A 17 -0.08 64.59 5.18
N SER A 18 -0.09 63.26 5.07
CA SER A 18 -0.24 62.54 3.81
C SER A 18 -1.60 61.83 3.70
N GLU A 19 -2.07 61.59 2.46
CA GLU A 19 -3.30 60.81 2.24
C GLU A 19 -3.08 59.33 2.58
N VAL A 20 -4.06 58.72 3.25
CA VAL A 20 -4.00 57.31 3.65
C VAL A 20 -3.94 56.41 2.41
N ASN A 21 -2.85 55.66 2.26
CA ASN A 21 -2.65 54.76 1.14
C ASN A 21 -3.33 53.40 1.38
N LEU A 22 -4.38 53.11 0.60
CA LEU A 22 -5.11 51.84 0.66
C LEU A 22 -4.20 50.61 0.49
N THR A 23 -3.15 50.71 -0.34
CA THR A 23 -2.20 49.61 -0.57
C THR A 23 -1.38 49.30 0.69
N GLU A 24 -1.01 50.33 1.45
CA GLU A 24 -0.27 50.17 2.71
C GLU A 24 -1.17 49.59 3.80
N LEU A 25 -2.44 50.01 3.88
CA LEU A 25 -3.43 49.40 4.76
C LEU A 25 -3.63 47.91 4.47
N ILE A 26 -3.78 47.54 3.20
CA ILE A 26 -3.89 46.13 2.79
C ILE A 26 -2.64 45.37 3.21
N ASN A 27 -1.45 45.85 2.86
CA ASN A 27 -0.18 45.19 3.19
C ASN A 27 0.02 45.05 4.70
N ALA A 28 -0.35 46.06 5.50
CA ALA A 28 -0.27 46.03 6.95
C ALA A 28 -1.17 44.95 7.55
N VAL A 29 -2.41 44.83 7.06
CA VAL A 29 -3.31 43.76 7.51
C VAL A 29 -2.87 42.39 7.01
N GLU A 30 -2.40 42.26 5.77
CA GLU A 30 -1.88 40.99 5.25
C GLU A 30 -0.66 40.51 6.05
N ALA A 31 0.25 41.43 6.41
CA ALA A 31 1.41 41.14 7.25
C ALA A 31 1.01 40.75 8.69
N ALA A 32 0.05 41.48 9.28
CA ALA A 32 -0.41 41.22 10.65
C ALA A 32 -1.28 39.96 10.78
N SER A 33 -2.05 39.61 9.74
CA SER A 33 -2.93 38.44 9.71
C SER A 33 -2.26 37.20 9.11
N GLY A 34 -1.19 37.37 8.32
CA GLY A 34 -0.54 36.30 7.57
C GLY A 34 -1.44 35.71 6.46
N MET A 35 -2.40 36.51 5.96
CA MET A 35 -3.40 36.10 4.98
C MET A 35 -3.48 37.11 3.85
N ARG A 36 -3.72 36.64 2.63
CA ARG A 36 -4.04 37.53 1.51
C ARG A 36 -5.50 37.94 1.57
N ILE A 37 -5.77 39.22 1.46
CA ILE A 37 -7.13 39.75 1.44
C ILE A 37 -7.58 39.82 -0.02
N GLN A 38 -8.64 39.08 -0.34
CA GLN A 38 -9.32 39.20 -1.63
C GLN A 38 -10.55 40.09 -1.46
N MET A 39 -10.65 41.12 -2.31
CA MET A 39 -11.77 42.06 -2.32
C MET A 39 -12.43 42.02 -3.70
N SER A 40 -13.75 42.23 -3.72
CA SER A 40 -14.46 42.52 -4.98
C SER A 40 -14.08 43.91 -5.48
N GLU A 41 -14.24 44.14 -6.78
CA GLU A 41 -13.96 45.44 -7.41
C GLU A 41 -14.83 46.56 -6.79
N ASP A 42 -16.08 46.24 -6.44
CA ASP A 42 -17.00 47.17 -5.76
C ASP A 42 -16.48 47.63 -4.39
N VAL A 43 -15.87 46.72 -3.61
CA VAL A 43 -15.32 47.04 -2.28
C VAL A 43 -14.03 47.85 -2.43
N LEU A 44 -13.21 47.54 -3.44
CA LEU A 44 -12.02 48.33 -3.75
C LEU A 44 -12.36 49.78 -4.14
N ASP A 45 -13.41 49.98 -4.92
CA ASP A 45 -13.84 51.33 -5.33
C ASP A 45 -14.43 52.12 -4.16
N GLN A 46 -15.16 51.48 -3.26
CA GLN A 46 -15.65 52.11 -2.02
C GLN A 46 -14.50 52.53 -1.10
N LEU A 47 -13.48 51.68 -0.96
CA LEU A 47 -12.31 51.94 -0.11
C LEU A 47 -11.34 52.96 -0.71
N ARG A 48 -11.30 53.10 -2.03
CA ARG A 48 -10.59 54.20 -2.70
C ARG A 48 -11.28 55.54 -2.48
N ALA A 49 -12.61 55.55 -2.40
CA ALA A 49 -13.38 56.76 -2.15
C ALA A 49 -13.32 57.22 -0.68
N ASP A 50 -13.22 56.28 0.26
CA ASP A 50 -13.12 56.56 1.69
C ASP A 50 -12.24 55.50 2.39
N PRO A 51 -10.92 55.74 2.51
CA PRO A 51 -9.98 54.82 3.14
C PRO A 51 -10.28 54.55 4.63
N TYR A 52 -10.98 55.44 5.33
CA TYR A 52 -11.30 55.26 6.75
C TYR A 52 -12.33 54.14 6.99
N ARG A 53 -13.16 53.81 5.99
CA ARG A 53 -14.09 52.67 6.02
C ARG A 53 -13.40 51.31 5.98
N PHE A 54 -12.09 51.28 5.75
CA PHE A 54 -11.32 50.04 5.77
C PHE A 54 -11.40 49.35 7.13
N ARG A 55 -11.40 50.12 8.23
CA ARG A 55 -11.49 49.57 9.59
C ARG A 55 -12.83 48.86 9.83
N ASP A 56 -13.92 49.45 9.35
CA ASP A 56 -15.27 48.91 9.53
C ASP A 56 -15.48 47.60 8.73
N ASN A 57 -14.84 47.50 7.55
CA ASN A 57 -14.93 46.32 6.69
C ASN A 57 -13.90 45.23 7.01
N MET A 58 -12.84 45.55 7.77
CA MET A 58 -11.74 44.64 8.10
C MET A 58 -12.21 43.30 8.69
N PRO A 59 -13.16 43.23 9.66
CA PRO A 59 -13.62 41.94 10.19
C PRO A 59 -14.20 41.02 9.11
N GLN A 60 -15.04 41.56 8.21
CA GLN A 60 -15.67 40.80 7.13
C GLN A 60 -14.65 40.36 6.08
N LEU A 61 -13.66 41.20 5.78
CA LEU A 61 -12.56 40.88 4.87
C LEU A 61 -11.68 39.74 5.42
N ILE A 62 -11.35 39.79 6.71
CA ILE A 62 -10.58 38.73 7.39
C ILE A 62 -11.39 37.45 7.46
N GLU A 63 -12.68 37.50 7.83
CA GLU A 63 -13.57 36.34 7.89
C GLU A 63 -13.71 35.66 6.51
N SER A 64 -13.84 36.46 5.46
CA SER A 64 -13.88 36.01 4.06
C SER A 64 -12.60 35.29 3.64
N GLY A 65 -11.44 35.90 3.91
CA GLY A 65 -10.13 35.30 3.61
C GLY A 65 -9.87 34.02 4.41
N LEU A 66 -10.24 34.00 5.69
CA LEU A 66 -10.19 32.81 6.56
C LEU A 66 -11.06 31.69 6.00
N SER A 67 -12.30 32.00 5.63
CA SER A 67 -13.25 31.01 5.12
C SER A 67 -12.75 30.36 3.84
N LEU A 68 -12.21 31.16 2.90
CA LEU A 68 -11.61 30.65 1.66
C LEU A 68 -10.41 29.74 1.92
N ARG A 69 -9.55 30.12 2.87
CA ARG A 69 -8.38 29.31 3.26
C ARG A 69 -8.78 27.99 3.90
N VAL A 70 -9.76 28.01 4.81
CA VAL A 70 -10.30 26.81 5.44
C VAL A 70 -10.94 25.90 4.39
N TRP A 71 -11.74 26.46 3.49
CA TRP A 71 -12.37 25.72 2.39
C TRP A 71 -11.34 25.07 1.46
N ALA A 72 -10.33 25.83 1.02
CA ALA A 72 -9.27 25.30 0.17
C ALA A 72 -8.46 24.19 0.87
N GLY A 73 -8.15 24.38 2.15
CA GLY A 73 -7.48 23.36 2.97
C GLY A 73 -8.31 22.09 3.13
N LEU A 74 -9.63 22.24 3.33
CA LEU A 74 -10.58 21.15 3.43
C LEU A 74 -10.64 20.37 2.10
N ILE A 75 -10.87 21.06 0.97
CA ILE A 75 -10.86 20.42 -0.35
C ILE A 75 -9.56 19.65 -0.55
N GLN A 76 -8.41 20.28 -0.31
CA GLN A 76 -7.12 19.63 -0.52
C GLN A 76 -6.94 18.40 0.37
N ALA A 77 -7.41 18.46 1.63
CA ALA A 77 -7.37 17.32 2.54
C ALA A 77 -8.27 16.16 2.05
N VAL A 78 -9.46 16.48 1.54
CA VAL A 78 -10.39 15.48 0.98
C VAL A 78 -9.85 14.90 -0.32
N GLU A 79 -9.39 15.71 -1.27
CA GLU A 79 -8.78 15.27 -2.53
C GLU A 79 -7.57 14.36 -2.30
N ARG A 80 -6.72 14.67 -1.31
CA ARG A 80 -5.60 13.80 -0.93
C ARG A 80 -6.04 12.44 -0.39
N ARG A 81 -7.18 12.37 0.30
CA ARG A 81 -7.74 11.12 0.83
C ARG A 81 -8.47 10.32 -0.24
N VAL A 82 -9.21 10.98 -1.12
CA VAL A 82 -9.95 10.36 -2.22
C VAL A 82 -9.00 9.91 -3.34
N GLY A 83 -7.96 10.68 -3.59
CA GLY A 83 -6.97 10.47 -4.65
C GLY A 83 -7.43 10.99 -6.02
N GLU A 84 -8.53 11.73 -6.09
CA GLU A 84 -9.10 12.32 -7.31
C GLU A 84 -9.53 13.78 -7.02
N PRO A 85 -9.45 14.68 -8.03
CA PRO A 85 -9.84 16.08 -7.86
C PRO A 85 -11.36 16.21 -7.72
N LEU A 86 -11.82 17.14 -6.88
CA LEU A 86 -13.25 17.43 -6.69
C LEU A 86 -13.75 18.60 -7.54
N GLU A 87 -12.83 19.36 -8.16
CA GLU A 87 -13.12 20.52 -9.02
C GLU A 87 -13.95 21.64 -8.35
N LEU A 88 -13.92 21.72 -7.01
CA LEU A 88 -14.73 22.66 -6.21
C LEU A 88 -14.06 24.02 -5.93
N GLN A 89 -12.79 24.20 -6.28
CA GLN A 89 -12.02 25.40 -5.89
C GLN A 89 -12.45 26.68 -6.62
N SER A 90 -13.10 26.56 -7.79
CA SER A 90 -13.43 27.70 -8.66
C SER A 90 -14.84 28.27 -8.50
N GLN A 91 -15.66 27.71 -7.61
CA GLN A 91 -17.12 27.93 -7.62
C GLN A 91 -17.69 28.67 -6.39
N MET A 92 -16.84 29.17 -5.49
CA MET A 92 -17.32 29.80 -4.25
C MET A 92 -17.50 31.30 -4.38
N THR A 93 -18.68 31.76 -3.96
CA THR A 93 -18.98 33.16 -3.69
C THR A 93 -18.54 33.50 -2.27
N THR A 94 -18.05 34.73 -2.10
CA THR A 94 -17.64 35.28 -0.80
C THR A 94 -18.73 36.23 -0.31
N PRO A 95 -19.19 36.17 0.96
CA PRO A 95 -18.82 35.21 2.01
C PRO A 95 -19.34 33.79 1.75
N ILE A 96 -18.64 32.78 2.28
CA ILE A 96 -19.00 31.37 2.08
C ILE A 96 -20.19 31.00 2.98
N ASP A 97 -21.27 30.54 2.36
CA ASP A 97 -22.33 29.80 3.05
C ASP A 97 -21.87 28.37 3.31
N TRP A 98 -21.59 28.04 4.57
CA TRP A 98 -21.07 26.72 4.97
C TRP A 98 -22.07 25.58 4.77
N PHE A 99 -23.38 25.85 4.80
CA PHE A 99 -24.38 24.83 4.54
C PHE A 99 -24.37 24.46 3.05
N VAL A 100 -24.42 25.46 2.17
CA VAL A 100 -24.35 25.26 0.71
C VAL A 100 -23.00 24.64 0.32
N ALA A 101 -21.90 25.08 0.93
CA ALA A 101 -20.58 24.50 0.71
C ALA A 101 -20.51 23.02 1.13
N GLY A 102 -21.16 22.66 2.25
CA GLY A 102 -21.28 21.29 2.71
C GLY A 102 -22.04 20.38 1.75
N GLU A 103 -23.18 20.85 1.22
CA GLU A 103 -23.95 20.11 0.20
C GLU A 103 -23.13 19.94 -1.09
N ARG A 104 -22.50 21.00 -1.60
CA ARG A 104 -21.63 20.91 -2.79
C ARG A 104 -20.47 19.94 -2.62
N LEU A 105 -19.87 19.91 -1.43
CA LEU A 105 -18.81 18.95 -1.11
C LEU A 105 -19.34 17.52 -1.16
N ARG A 106 -20.49 17.28 -0.54
CA ARG A 106 -21.13 15.96 -0.50
C ARG A 106 -21.48 15.50 -1.92
N ASP A 107 -22.06 16.37 -2.74
CA ASP A 107 -22.43 16.06 -4.12
C ASP A 107 -21.21 15.78 -5.01
N ALA A 108 -20.15 16.57 -4.89
CA ALA A 108 -18.90 16.30 -5.60
C ALA A 108 -18.27 14.96 -5.17
N PHE A 109 -18.28 14.69 -3.86
CA PHE A 109 -17.77 13.43 -3.33
C PHE A 109 -18.58 12.23 -3.83
N SER A 110 -19.91 12.31 -3.79
CA SER A 110 -20.81 11.27 -4.29
C SER A 110 -20.57 11.00 -5.78
N ARG A 111 -20.48 12.05 -6.60
CA ARG A 111 -20.19 11.93 -8.04
C ARG A 111 -18.86 11.21 -8.30
N VAL A 112 -17.78 11.65 -7.65
CA VAL A 112 -16.47 10.98 -7.80
C VAL A 112 -16.53 9.52 -7.36
N TRP A 113 -17.29 9.21 -6.31
CA TRP A 113 -17.44 7.84 -5.83
C TRP A 113 -18.28 6.96 -6.76
N GLU A 114 -19.34 7.50 -7.35
CA GLU A 114 -20.17 6.84 -8.37
C GLU A 114 -19.36 6.55 -9.62
N GLU A 115 -18.67 7.55 -10.17
CA GLU A 115 -17.79 7.39 -11.34
C GLU A 115 -16.67 6.38 -11.09
N ARG A 116 -16.11 6.37 -9.87
CA ARG A 116 -15.11 5.37 -9.49
C ARG A 116 -15.70 3.98 -9.40
N THR A 117 -16.89 3.85 -8.81
CA THR A 117 -17.63 2.58 -8.71
C THR A 117 -17.91 2.02 -10.09
N GLU A 118 -18.47 2.83 -10.99
CA GLU A 118 -18.81 2.44 -12.36
C GLU A 118 -17.58 2.00 -13.15
N ARG A 119 -16.47 2.77 -13.08
CA ARG A 119 -15.19 2.38 -13.69
C ARG A 119 -14.69 1.03 -13.17
N LEU A 120 -14.73 0.81 -11.86
CA LEU A 120 -14.29 -0.44 -11.25
C LEU A 120 -15.16 -1.63 -11.63
N LEU A 121 -16.49 -1.46 -11.65
CA LEU A 121 -17.42 -2.50 -12.06
C LEU A 121 -17.22 -2.88 -13.53
N THR A 122 -17.09 -1.89 -14.41
CA THR A 122 -16.83 -2.12 -15.84
C THR A 122 -15.51 -2.88 -16.06
N ASP A 123 -14.46 -2.51 -15.33
CA ASP A 123 -13.17 -3.22 -15.41
C ASP A 123 -13.28 -4.67 -14.90
N ILE A 124 -14.04 -4.90 -13.83
CA ILE A 124 -14.29 -6.23 -13.27
C ILE A 124 -15.08 -7.09 -14.25
N GLU A 125 -16.17 -6.55 -14.80
CA GLU A 125 -17.02 -7.23 -15.77
C GLU A 125 -16.21 -7.66 -17.00
N ARG A 126 -15.44 -6.74 -17.58
CA ARG A 126 -14.54 -7.06 -18.70
C ARG A 126 -13.53 -8.16 -18.35
N ASP A 127 -12.95 -8.13 -17.16
CA ASP A 127 -11.99 -9.16 -16.74
C ASP A 127 -12.65 -10.54 -16.56
N LEU A 128 -13.88 -10.56 -16.04
CA LEU A 128 -14.69 -11.78 -15.88
C LEU A 128 -15.12 -12.36 -17.23
N GLU A 129 -15.67 -11.54 -18.12
CA GLU A 129 -16.06 -11.95 -19.48
C GLU A 129 -14.87 -12.58 -20.21
N ASN A 130 -13.70 -11.95 -20.13
CA ASN A 130 -12.48 -12.46 -20.73
C ASN A 130 -12.02 -13.80 -20.14
N ALA A 131 -12.25 -14.02 -18.84
CA ALA A 131 -11.84 -15.27 -18.20
C ALA A 131 -12.84 -16.41 -18.47
N LEU A 132 -14.14 -16.11 -18.43
CA LEU A 132 -15.21 -17.05 -18.74
C LEU A 132 -15.23 -17.43 -20.22
N GLY A 133 -14.98 -16.49 -21.13
CA GLY A 133 -14.91 -16.77 -22.57
C GLY A 133 -13.74 -17.66 -22.99
N ARG A 134 -12.76 -17.88 -22.10
CA ARG A 134 -11.64 -18.82 -22.32
C ARG A 134 -11.82 -20.16 -21.61
N ALA A 135 -12.86 -20.31 -20.80
CA ALA A 135 -13.07 -21.50 -20.00
C ALA A 135 -14.08 -22.43 -20.68
N ASP A 136 -13.68 -23.70 -20.88
CA ASP A 136 -14.58 -24.72 -21.44
C ASP A 136 -15.66 -25.15 -20.42
N GLN A 137 -15.34 -25.08 -19.12
CA GLN A 137 -16.26 -25.36 -18.01
C GLN A 137 -16.01 -24.40 -16.84
N VAL A 138 -17.10 -24.07 -16.13
CA VAL A 138 -17.05 -23.27 -14.89
C VAL A 138 -17.04 -24.22 -13.70
N ASP A 139 -15.86 -24.53 -13.19
CA ASP A 139 -15.67 -25.31 -11.97
C ASP A 139 -15.50 -24.39 -10.74
N GLU A 140 -15.62 -24.98 -9.54
CA GLU A 140 -15.45 -24.27 -8.27
C GLU A 140 -14.04 -23.66 -8.14
N GLY A 141 -13.03 -24.30 -8.76
CA GLY A 141 -11.67 -23.79 -8.83
C GLY A 141 -11.56 -22.48 -9.63
N LEU A 142 -12.21 -22.40 -10.79
CA LEU A 142 -12.29 -21.18 -11.59
C LEU A 142 -13.05 -20.09 -10.83
N ILE A 143 -14.20 -20.39 -10.23
CA ILE A 143 -14.99 -19.42 -9.46
C ILE A 143 -14.13 -18.80 -8.35
N ASN A 144 -13.44 -19.62 -7.57
CA ASN A 144 -12.56 -19.12 -6.51
C ASN A 144 -11.44 -18.23 -7.05
N ARG A 145 -10.82 -18.60 -8.18
CA ARG A 145 -9.79 -17.78 -8.83
C ARG A 145 -10.35 -16.44 -9.32
N LEU A 146 -11.55 -16.45 -9.91
CA LEU A 146 -12.22 -15.24 -10.38
C LEU A 146 -12.56 -14.31 -9.23
N LEU A 147 -13.11 -14.82 -8.12
CA LEU A 147 -13.40 -14.01 -6.92
C LEU A 147 -12.14 -13.30 -6.41
N VAL A 148 -11.01 -14.00 -6.35
CA VAL A 148 -9.73 -13.38 -5.97
C VAL A 148 -9.30 -12.35 -7.02
N GLN A 149 -9.42 -12.64 -8.32
CA GLN A 149 -9.06 -11.71 -9.38
C GLN A 149 -9.93 -10.44 -9.39
N MET A 150 -11.22 -10.53 -9.08
CA MET A 150 -12.11 -9.36 -9.00
C MET A 150 -11.65 -8.37 -7.93
N SER A 151 -11.11 -8.89 -6.82
CA SER A 151 -10.65 -8.05 -5.70
C SER A 151 -9.39 -7.23 -6.00
N TYR A 152 -8.58 -7.63 -7.00
CA TYR A 152 -7.32 -6.98 -7.35
C TYR A 152 -7.24 -6.60 -8.83
N GLY A 153 -6.93 -5.35 -9.12
CA GLY A 153 -6.71 -4.84 -10.46
C GLY A 153 -5.24 -4.58 -10.75
N ARG A 154 -4.91 -4.35 -12.02
CA ARG A 154 -3.60 -3.85 -12.44
C ARG A 154 -3.73 -2.42 -12.93
N ARG A 155 -3.04 -1.48 -12.28
CA ARG A 155 -2.93 -0.09 -12.74
C ARG A 155 -1.55 0.15 -13.30
N ALA A 156 -1.47 0.65 -14.52
CA ALA A 156 -0.22 1.13 -15.07
C ALA A 156 0.16 2.46 -14.42
N TYR A 157 1.40 2.60 -13.99
CA TYR A 157 1.99 3.86 -13.56
C TYR A 157 3.34 4.05 -14.24
N PHE A 158 3.74 5.30 -14.41
CA PHE A 158 5.07 5.63 -14.93
C PHE A 158 6.00 5.89 -13.74
N ASP A 159 7.10 5.14 -13.67
CA ASP A 159 8.14 5.42 -12.68
C ASP A 159 8.81 6.75 -13.01
N ARG A 160 8.81 7.67 -12.04
CA ARG A 160 9.36 9.03 -12.18
C ARG A 160 10.86 9.05 -12.48
N LYS A 161 11.61 8.02 -12.09
CA LYS A 161 13.07 7.97 -12.30
C LYS A 161 13.45 7.34 -13.63
N THR A 162 12.75 6.28 -14.02
CA THR A 162 13.08 5.50 -15.22
C THR A 162 12.22 5.84 -16.43
N HIS A 163 11.15 6.63 -16.24
CA HIS A 163 10.09 6.91 -17.23
C HIS A 163 9.48 5.64 -17.85
N GLN A 164 9.69 4.48 -17.23
CA GLN A 164 9.15 3.22 -17.71
C GLN A 164 7.74 3.01 -17.19
N ARG A 165 6.88 2.48 -18.07
CA ARG A 165 5.55 2.02 -17.70
C ARG A 165 5.68 0.74 -16.88
N GLN A 166 5.32 0.81 -15.61
CA GLN A 166 5.23 -0.33 -14.72
C GLN A 166 3.77 -0.60 -14.37
N SER A 167 3.46 -1.84 -14.00
CA SER A 167 2.11 -2.24 -13.59
C SER A 167 2.13 -2.57 -12.11
N VAL A 168 1.28 -1.92 -11.32
CA VAL A 168 1.10 -2.22 -9.89
C VAL A 168 -0.23 -2.90 -9.69
N VAL A 169 -0.23 -3.93 -8.85
CA VAL A 169 -1.47 -4.54 -8.38
C VAL A 169 -2.10 -3.61 -7.36
N VAL A 170 -3.33 -3.18 -7.60
CA VAL A 170 -4.09 -2.28 -6.74
C VAL A 170 -5.35 -3.02 -6.28
N ALA A 171 -5.66 -2.98 -4.99
CA ALA A 171 -6.92 -3.50 -4.49
C ALA A 171 -8.09 -2.71 -5.09
N ARG A 172 -9.00 -3.40 -5.78
CA ARG A 172 -10.24 -2.83 -6.34
C ARG A 172 -11.32 -2.78 -5.27
N LEU A 173 -11.46 -3.88 -4.53
CA LEU A 173 -12.45 -4.06 -3.49
C LEU A 173 -11.74 -4.12 -2.14
N SER A 174 -12.04 -3.16 -1.26
CA SER A 174 -11.64 -3.23 0.14
C SER A 174 -12.75 -3.88 0.93
N TYR A 175 -12.54 -5.13 1.36
CA TYR A 175 -13.54 -5.85 2.15
C TYR A 175 -13.51 -5.47 3.63
N VAL A 176 -12.59 -4.61 4.09
CA VAL A 176 -12.41 -4.33 5.52
C VAL A 176 -13.70 -3.79 6.15
N TYR A 177 -14.37 -2.84 5.49
CA TYR A 177 -15.60 -2.27 6.00
C TYR A 177 -16.79 -3.23 5.89
N SER A 178 -16.89 -3.96 4.77
CA SER A 178 -17.92 -4.99 4.61
C SER A 178 -17.77 -6.11 5.64
N ALA A 179 -16.53 -6.55 5.90
CA ALA A 179 -16.21 -7.51 6.94
C ALA A 179 -16.58 -6.94 8.31
N ALA A 180 -16.21 -5.69 8.63
CA ALA A 180 -16.58 -5.05 9.89
C ALA A 180 -18.11 -5.03 10.11
N ARG A 181 -18.90 -4.75 9.07
CA ARG A 181 -20.38 -4.82 9.15
C ARG A 181 -20.89 -6.23 9.34
N LEU A 182 -20.26 -7.24 8.72
CA LEU A 182 -20.61 -8.65 8.92
C LEU A 182 -20.26 -9.15 10.34
N LEU A 183 -19.33 -8.47 11.02
CA LEU A 183 -18.91 -8.74 12.39
C LEU A 183 -19.68 -7.90 13.42
N GLU A 184 -20.57 -7.00 12.97
CA GLU A 184 -21.30 -6.09 13.86
C GLU A 184 -22.27 -6.89 14.75
N GLY A 185 -22.09 -6.80 16.07
CA GLY A 185 -22.90 -7.53 17.05
C GLY A 185 -22.40 -8.95 17.38
N GLU A 186 -21.31 -9.41 16.77
CA GLU A 186 -20.67 -10.69 17.11
C GLU A 186 -19.81 -10.53 18.38
N ASP A 187 -19.91 -11.47 19.32
CA ASP A 187 -19.07 -11.44 20.52
C ASP A 187 -17.63 -11.89 20.21
N HIS A 188 -16.68 -11.41 21.03
CA HIS A 188 -15.26 -11.70 20.80
C HIS A 188 -14.94 -13.20 20.84
N THR A 189 -15.55 -13.95 21.75
CA THR A 189 -15.25 -15.38 21.95
C THR A 189 -15.75 -16.19 20.77
N SER A 190 -16.99 -15.96 20.34
CA SER A 190 -17.59 -16.62 19.17
C SER A 190 -16.81 -16.31 17.90
N LEU A 191 -16.35 -15.06 17.72
CA LEU A 191 -15.51 -14.70 16.59
C LEU A 191 -14.18 -15.46 16.59
N VAL A 192 -13.53 -15.57 17.75
CA VAL A 192 -12.27 -16.33 17.89
C VAL A 192 -12.50 -17.80 17.56
N GLU A 193 -13.57 -18.41 18.07
CA GLU A 193 -13.94 -19.79 17.77
C GLU A 193 -14.21 -20.01 16.28
N ARG A 194 -14.96 -19.11 15.64
CA ARG A 194 -15.26 -19.18 14.21
C ARG A 194 -14.00 -19.07 13.36
N VAL A 195 -13.12 -18.12 13.69
CA VAL A 195 -11.83 -17.96 13.00
C VAL A 195 -10.96 -19.20 13.22
N MET A 196 -10.87 -19.72 14.45
CA MET A 196 -10.09 -20.91 14.74
C MET A 196 -10.60 -22.12 13.98
N SER A 197 -11.91 -22.36 14.00
CA SER A 197 -12.55 -23.44 13.25
C SER A 197 -12.28 -23.33 11.75
N HIS A 198 -12.33 -22.12 11.18
CA HIS A 198 -11.97 -21.89 9.79
C HIS A 198 -10.50 -22.22 9.50
N LEU A 199 -9.56 -21.79 10.36
CA LEU A 199 -8.14 -22.06 10.19
C LEU A 199 -7.80 -23.55 10.36
N GLU A 200 -8.48 -24.25 11.26
CA GLU A 200 -8.37 -25.70 11.44
C GLU A 200 -8.91 -26.46 10.21
N GLY A 201 -10.04 -26.00 9.65
CA GLY A 201 -10.59 -26.51 8.40
C GLY A 201 -9.62 -26.31 7.23
N ALA A 202 -9.04 -25.12 7.12
CA ALA A 202 -8.01 -24.82 6.11
C ALA A 202 -6.79 -25.75 6.29
N ARG A 203 -6.30 -25.93 7.53
CA ARG A 203 -5.21 -26.86 7.84
C ARG A 203 -5.53 -28.29 7.39
N ALA A 204 -6.74 -28.78 7.67
CA ALA A 204 -7.16 -30.12 7.27
C ALA A 204 -7.23 -30.27 5.74
N ALA A 205 -7.75 -29.26 5.05
CA ALA A 205 -7.78 -29.24 3.58
C ALA A 205 -6.36 -29.23 2.97
N LEU A 206 -5.44 -28.44 3.54
CA LEU A 206 -4.03 -28.43 3.15
C LEU A 206 -3.37 -29.79 3.35
N GLN A 207 -3.58 -30.40 4.51
CA GLN A 207 -3.05 -31.73 4.83
C GLN A 207 -3.53 -32.78 3.82
N LEU A 208 -4.82 -32.75 3.48
CA LEU A 208 -5.40 -33.67 2.50
C LEU A 208 -4.87 -33.43 1.09
N GLY A 209 -4.75 -32.17 0.66
CA GLY A 209 -4.17 -31.80 -0.63
C GLY A 209 -2.71 -32.22 -0.78
N LEU A 210 -1.90 -31.97 0.26
CA LEU A 210 -0.50 -32.41 0.35
C LEU A 210 -0.39 -33.93 0.34
N GLY A 211 -1.23 -34.60 1.13
CA GLY A 211 -1.26 -36.06 1.19
C GLY A 211 -1.50 -36.67 -0.18
N ARG A 212 -2.49 -36.15 -0.93
CA ARG A 212 -2.76 -36.58 -2.31
C ARG A 212 -1.57 -36.33 -3.24
N ALA A 213 -0.91 -35.18 -3.12
CA ALA A 213 0.26 -34.85 -3.94
C ALA A 213 1.45 -35.79 -3.67
N GLU A 214 1.77 -36.05 -2.40
CA GLU A 214 2.82 -37.00 -2.03
C GLU A 214 2.44 -38.45 -2.38
N MET A 215 1.18 -38.86 -2.18
CA MET A 215 0.71 -40.17 -2.62
C MET A 215 0.88 -40.35 -4.13
N SER A 216 0.52 -39.35 -4.93
CA SER A 216 0.72 -39.40 -6.38
C SER A 216 2.20 -39.49 -6.76
N ARG A 217 3.09 -38.88 -5.98
CA ARG A 217 4.54 -38.92 -6.19
C ARG A 217 5.11 -40.31 -5.90
N TYR A 218 4.63 -40.96 -4.86
CA TYR A 218 5.11 -42.28 -4.42
C TYR A 218 4.24 -43.45 -4.90
N ALA A 219 3.19 -43.21 -5.70
CA ALA A 219 2.20 -44.22 -6.09
C ALA A 219 2.82 -45.50 -6.68
N GLY A 220 3.86 -45.36 -7.53
CA GLY A 220 4.56 -46.49 -8.14
C GLY A 220 5.75 -47.02 -7.35
N SER A 221 6.06 -46.42 -6.20
CA SER A 221 7.18 -46.81 -5.34
C SER A 221 6.74 -47.83 -4.29
N ARG A 222 7.68 -48.71 -3.92
CA ARG A 222 7.53 -49.61 -2.78
C ARG A 222 7.91 -48.90 -1.48
N LEU A 223 7.41 -49.38 -0.36
CA LEU A 223 7.63 -48.76 0.95
C LEU A 223 9.11 -48.77 1.38
N ASP A 224 9.88 -49.78 0.96
CA ASP A 224 11.33 -49.90 1.21
C ASP A 224 12.17 -48.90 0.39
N GLN A 225 11.68 -48.50 -0.78
CA GLN A 225 12.34 -47.57 -1.71
C GLN A 225 12.11 -46.09 -1.35
N LEU A 226 11.24 -45.81 -0.38
CA LEU A 226 11.02 -44.45 0.10
C LEU A 226 12.27 -43.90 0.78
N ASP A 227 12.42 -42.57 0.75
CA ASP A 227 13.50 -41.91 1.47
C ASP A 227 13.42 -42.20 2.98
N GLN A 228 14.58 -42.21 3.64
CA GLN A 228 14.69 -42.60 5.05
C GLN A 228 13.72 -41.82 5.95
N ARG A 229 13.57 -40.53 5.70
CA ARG A 229 12.71 -39.65 6.49
C ARG A 229 11.24 -40.01 6.33
N THR A 230 10.78 -40.25 5.11
CA THR A 230 9.40 -40.68 4.84
C THR A 230 9.12 -42.04 5.48
N ARG A 231 10.06 -42.99 5.39
CA ARG A 231 9.95 -44.29 6.09
C ARG A 231 9.85 -44.14 7.60
N ASP A 232 10.69 -43.30 8.20
CA ASP A 232 10.68 -43.05 9.65
C ASP A 232 9.35 -42.41 10.07
N THR A 233 8.81 -41.50 9.25
CA THR A 233 7.51 -40.85 9.51
C THR A 233 6.37 -41.87 9.46
N LEU A 234 6.35 -42.74 8.45
CA LEU A 234 5.35 -43.81 8.32
C LEU A 234 5.47 -44.82 9.47
N ARG A 235 6.70 -45.21 9.85
CA ARG A 235 6.93 -46.14 10.96
C ARG A 235 6.57 -45.55 12.33
N ALA A 236 6.77 -44.24 12.53
CA ALA A 236 6.39 -43.58 13.77
C ALA A 236 4.87 -43.43 13.93
N ALA A 237 4.17 -43.22 12.81
CA ALA A 237 2.73 -43.00 12.81
C ALA A 237 1.91 -44.31 12.79
N ILE A 238 2.41 -45.34 12.11
CA ILE A 238 1.80 -46.67 12.04
C ILE A 238 2.33 -47.49 13.22
N ARG A 239 1.44 -48.13 13.99
CA ARG A 239 1.88 -49.04 15.06
C ARG A 239 2.76 -50.14 14.50
N GLU A 240 3.82 -50.52 15.22
CA GLU A 240 4.82 -51.48 14.73
C GLU A 240 4.20 -52.83 14.30
N GLU A 241 3.11 -53.25 14.95
CA GLU A 241 2.31 -54.44 14.62
C GLU A 241 1.53 -54.31 13.30
N GLN A 242 1.08 -53.11 12.96
CA GLN A 242 0.37 -52.84 11.70
C GLN A 242 1.37 -52.65 10.56
N PHE A 243 2.51 -52.00 10.84
CA PHE A 243 3.55 -51.77 9.84
C PHE A 243 4.18 -53.08 9.33
N THR A 244 4.31 -54.09 10.19
CA THR A 244 4.79 -55.43 9.82
C THR A 244 3.77 -56.26 9.02
N GLN A 245 2.48 -55.92 9.09
CA GLN A 245 1.42 -56.56 8.30
C GLN A 245 1.23 -55.93 6.92
N ILE A 246 1.80 -54.73 6.69
CA ILE A 246 1.76 -54.09 5.38
C ILE A 246 2.73 -54.82 4.46
N ASP A 247 2.24 -55.18 3.27
CA ASP A 247 3.10 -55.71 2.21
C ASP A 247 4.06 -54.62 1.73
N ILE A 248 5.32 -54.73 2.17
CA ILE A 248 6.39 -53.78 1.84
C ILE A 248 6.86 -53.98 0.39
N GLU A 249 6.61 -55.14 -0.21
CA GLU A 249 7.03 -55.48 -1.58
C GLU A 249 6.07 -54.97 -2.65
N SER A 250 4.81 -54.71 -2.29
CA SER A 250 3.83 -54.14 -3.21
C SER A 250 3.98 -52.61 -3.36
N PRO A 251 3.79 -52.06 -4.57
CA PRO A 251 3.67 -50.62 -4.78
C PRO A 251 2.54 -50.01 -3.95
N ILE A 252 2.71 -48.76 -3.50
CA ILE A 252 1.74 -48.08 -2.62
C ILE A 252 0.33 -48.01 -3.23
N ASN A 253 0.21 -47.85 -4.55
CA ASN A 253 -1.09 -47.81 -5.24
C ASN A 253 -1.80 -49.17 -5.36
N GLN A 254 -1.15 -50.28 -5.03
CA GLN A 254 -1.72 -51.63 -5.03
C GLN A 254 -2.12 -52.10 -3.62
N LEU A 255 -1.78 -51.32 -2.58
CA LEU A 255 -2.19 -51.60 -1.22
C LEU A 255 -3.72 -51.45 -1.06
N PRO A 256 -4.34 -52.09 -0.06
CA PRO A 256 -5.75 -51.86 0.26
C PRO A 256 -6.07 -50.38 0.48
N ASP A 257 -7.26 -49.93 0.04
CA ASP A 257 -7.68 -48.52 0.11
C ASP A 257 -7.58 -47.94 1.53
N GLU A 258 -7.91 -48.73 2.56
CA GLU A 258 -7.80 -48.32 3.96
C GLU A 258 -6.35 -47.95 4.36
N ILE A 259 -5.37 -48.70 3.83
CA ILE A 259 -3.94 -48.47 4.07
C ILE A 259 -3.47 -47.27 3.25
N GLN A 260 -3.91 -47.15 1.99
CA GLN A 260 -3.60 -45.99 1.15
C GLN A 260 -4.11 -44.69 1.80
N ASP A 261 -5.34 -44.68 2.30
CA ASP A 261 -5.93 -43.56 3.01
C ASP A 261 -5.17 -43.20 4.29
N HIS A 262 -4.67 -44.20 5.01
CA HIS A 262 -3.88 -43.98 6.21
C HIS A 262 -2.51 -43.39 5.87
N ILE A 263 -1.80 -43.97 4.90
CA ILE A 263 -0.52 -43.46 4.38
C ILE A 263 -0.70 -42.03 3.87
N GLN A 264 -1.75 -41.75 3.10
CA GLN A 264 -2.04 -40.42 2.57
C GLN A 264 -2.14 -39.37 3.68
N ARG A 265 -2.85 -39.68 4.77
CA ARG A 265 -3.00 -38.75 5.91
C ARG A 265 -1.66 -38.47 6.58
N ILE A 266 -0.84 -39.51 6.77
CA ILE A 266 0.49 -39.39 7.40
C ILE A 266 1.44 -38.59 6.52
N LEU A 267 1.49 -38.89 5.22
CA LEU A 267 2.32 -38.14 4.26
C LEU A 267 1.92 -36.66 4.22
N GLY A 268 0.61 -36.39 4.22
CA GLY A 268 0.09 -35.02 4.29
C GLY A 268 0.52 -34.29 5.57
N GLU A 269 0.46 -34.96 6.73
CA GLU A 269 0.90 -34.39 8.00
C GLU A 269 2.41 -34.13 8.05
N GLY A 270 3.20 -35.08 7.54
CA GLY A 270 4.66 -34.95 7.45
C GLY A 270 5.09 -33.82 6.53
N ALA A 271 4.46 -33.71 5.35
CA ALA A 271 4.71 -32.62 4.41
C ALA A 271 4.32 -31.26 5.00
N LEU A 272 3.15 -31.16 5.62
CA LEU A 272 2.68 -29.94 6.27
C LEU A 272 3.62 -29.51 7.42
N SER A 273 4.07 -30.48 8.22
CA SER A 273 5.05 -30.25 9.29
C SER A 273 6.40 -29.76 8.76
N GLN A 274 6.84 -30.25 7.60
CA GLN A 274 8.07 -29.76 6.96
C GLN A 274 7.91 -28.32 6.50
N ILE A 275 6.79 -28.00 5.85
CA ILE A 275 6.47 -26.62 5.43
C ILE A 275 6.45 -25.70 6.65
N TYR A 276 5.89 -26.12 7.77
CA TYR A 276 5.86 -25.31 9.00
C TYR A 276 7.26 -25.02 9.52
N ARG A 277 8.14 -26.04 9.56
CA ARG A 277 9.53 -25.87 9.99
C ARG A 277 10.28 -24.89 9.10
N GLU A 278 10.20 -25.08 7.79
CA GLU A 278 10.84 -24.18 6.82
C GLU A 278 10.32 -22.75 6.93
N LEU A 279 9.00 -22.59 7.12
CA LEU A 279 8.38 -21.30 7.27
C LEU A 279 8.82 -20.58 8.55
N ILE A 280 8.83 -21.27 9.68
CA ILE A 280 9.26 -20.71 10.97
C ILE A 280 10.71 -20.27 10.88
N LEU A 281 11.59 -21.10 10.32
CA LEU A 281 13.00 -20.75 10.12
C LEU A 281 13.15 -19.54 9.19
N SER A 282 12.49 -19.56 8.02
CA SER A 282 12.57 -18.45 7.05
C SER A 282 12.09 -17.11 7.63
N VAL A 283 10.98 -17.11 8.37
CA VAL A 283 10.44 -15.89 9.00
C VAL A 283 11.32 -15.46 10.18
N GLY A 284 11.71 -16.41 11.02
CA GLY A 284 12.57 -16.20 12.18
C GLY A 284 13.92 -15.60 11.79
N ASP A 285 14.62 -16.22 10.85
CA ASP A 285 15.94 -15.78 10.40
C ASP A 285 15.91 -14.35 9.84
N ARG A 286 14.92 -14.03 9.00
CA ARG A 286 14.76 -12.69 8.44
C ARG A 286 14.53 -11.64 9.53
N LEU A 287 13.59 -11.89 10.43
CA LEU A 287 13.24 -10.95 11.49
C LEU A 287 14.35 -10.84 12.54
N TRP A 288 15.11 -11.91 12.76
CA TRP A 288 16.27 -11.91 13.64
C TRP A 288 17.37 -10.98 13.12
N VAL A 289 17.69 -11.02 11.82
CA VAL A 289 18.65 -10.09 11.21
C VAL A 289 18.19 -8.64 11.34
N GLU A 290 16.91 -8.37 11.11
CA GLU A 290 16.33 -7.04 11.30
C GLU A 290 16.42 -6.60 12.78
N TYR A 291 16.14 -7.50 13.72
CA TYR A 291 16.28 -7.26 15.15
C TYR A 291 17.72 -6.92 15.55
N LEU A 292 18.72 -7.70 15.09
CA LEU A 292 20.13 -7.41 15.36
C LEU A 292 20.55 -6.04 14.83
N THR A 293 20.04 -5.66 13.65
CA THR A 293 20.28 -4.32 13.08
C THR A 293 19.69 -3.23 13.96
N ARG A 294 18.46 -3.42 14.47
CA ARG A 294 17.83 -2.47 15.40
C ARG A 294 18.56 -2.41 16.74
N MET A 295 19.09 -3.53 17.24
CA MET A 295 19.87 -3.59 18.47
C MET A 295 21.19 -2.81 18.36
N GLU A 296 21.87 -2.86 17.22
CA GLU A 296 23.07 -2.06 16.98
C GLU A 296 22.76 -0.55 16.90
N ALA A 297 21.64 -0.19 16.28
CA ALA A 297 21.16 1.19 16.29
C ALA A 297 20.81 1.68 17.71
N LEU A 298 20.14 0.84 18.51
CA LEU A 298 19.80 1.11 19.90
C LEU A 298 21.05 1.33 20.76
N ARG A 299 22.07 0.49 20.57
CA ARG A 299 23.36 0.61 21.27
C ARG A 299 24.01 1.97 21.01
N THR A 300 23.96 2.42 19.76
CA THR A 300 24.51 3.73 19.34
C THR A 300 23.70 4.90 19.89
N SER A 301 22.36 4.80 19.87
CA SER A 301 21.48 5.89 20.33
C SER A 301 21.49 6.08 21.86
N ILE A 302 21.55 4.98 22.63
CA ILE A 302 21.59 5.03 24.09
C ILE A 302 22.92 5.62 24.60
N GLY A 303 24.01 5.42 23.85
CA GLY A 303 25.28 6.09 24.12
C GLY A 303 25.15 7.62 24.07
N LEU A 304 24.23 8.16 23.26
CA LEU A 304 23.96 9.60 23.17
C LEU A 304 22.97 10.08 24.26
N GLU A 305 22.01 9.24 24.67
CA GLU A 305 21.06 9.54 25.76
C GLU A 305 21.67 9.47 27.18
N ALA A 306 22.89 8.90 27.33
CA ALA A 306 23.63 8.85 28.59
C ALA A 306 23.88 10.23 29.23
N TYR A 307 23.71 11.33 28.49
CA TYR A 307 23.74 12.70 29.01
C TYR A 307 22.56 13.03 29.95
N GLY A 308 21.48 12.24 29.96
CA GLY A 308 20.25 12.50 30.73
C GLY A 308 20.20 11.95 32.16
N GLN A 309 21.33 11.63 32.80
CA GLN A 309 21.43 11.11 34.17
C GLN A 309 20.69 9.78 34.47
N ARG A 310 20.29 9.04 33.43
CA ARG A 310 19.73 7.68 33.57
C ARG A 310 20.80 6.66 33.19
N ASP A 311 20.86 5.54 33.93
CA ASP A 311 21.83 4.48 33.66
C ASP A 311 21.61 3.89 32.24
N PRO A 312 22.56 4.08 31.31
CA PRO A 312 22.45 3.62 29.93
C PRO A 312 22.26 2.11 29.84
N LEU A 313 22.85 1.34 30.76
CA LEU A 313 22.78 -0.12 30.76
C LEU A 313 21.37 -0.60 31.11
N VAL A 314 20.71 0.05 32.07
CA VAL A 314 19.34 -0.27 32.48
C VAL A 314 18.37 0.03 31.34
N GLN A 315 18.54 1.19 30.69
CA GLN A 315 17.71 1.58 29.54
C GLN A 315 17.89 0.65 28.35
N TYR A 316 19.13 0.26 28.06
CA TYR A 316 19.43 -0.70 27.00
C TYR A 316 18.74 -2.03 27.27
N LYS A 317 18.86 -2.58 28.48
CA LYS A 317 18.22 -3.84 28.85
C LYS A 317 16.69 -3.78 28.73
N SER A 318 16.07 -2.71 29.22
CA SER A 318 14.61 -2.54 29.16
C SER A 318 14.13 -2.50 27.71
N ARG A 319 14.71 -1.60 26.89
CA ARG A 319 14.32 -1.45 25.48
C ARG A 319 14.63 -2.70 24.66
N ALA A 320 15.75 -3.37 24.93
CA ALA A 320 16.10 -4.63 24.28
C ALA A 320 15.09 -5.74 24.60
N PHE A 321 14.61 -5.81 25.84
CA PHE A 321 13.59 -6.77 26.25
C PHE A 321 12.27 -6.52 25.51
N ASP A 322 11.81 -5.27 25.45
CA ASP A 322 10.59 -4.90 24.73
C ASP A 322 10.70 -5.22 23.24
N MET A 323 11.85 -4.90 22.62
CA MET A 323 12.13 -5.20 21.22
C MET A 323 12.17 -6.71 20.95
N PHE A 324 12.69 -7.50 21.88
CA PHE A 324 12.66 -8.97 21.77
C PHE A 324 11.22 -9.52 21.90
N GLY A 325 10.42 -8.98 22.82
CA GLY A 325 9.00 -9.31 22.93
C GLY A 325 8.24 -9.02 21.63
N GLN A 326 8.50 -7.86 21.02
CA GLN A 326 7.94 -7.49 19.72
C GLN A 326 8.41 -8.43 18.60
N LEU A 327 9.69 -8.80 18.57
CA LEU A 327 10.23 -9.77 17.63
C LEU A 327 9.45 -11.10 17.69
N LEU A 328 9.20 -11.63 18.89
CA LEU A 328 8.44 -12.88 19.05
C LEU A 328 6.98 -12.73 18.60
N ALA A 329 6.36 -11.57 18.80
CA ALA A 329 5.03 -11.27 18.29
C ALA A 329 5.02 -11.21 16.74
N ASP A 330 6.00 -10.52 16.16
CA ASP A 330 6.16 -10.37 14.71
C ASP A 330 6.44 -11.71 14.02
N ILE A 331 7.25 -12.57 14.63
CA ILE A 331 7.48 -13.94 14.12
C ILE A 331 6.17 -14.72 14.11
N ARG A 332 5.41 -14.74 15.22
CA ARG A 332 4.13 -15.45 15.29
C ARG A 332 3.14 -14.96 14.24
N ALA A 333 2.96 -13.64 14.14
CA ALA A 333 2.06 -13.04 13.15
C ALA A 333 2.51 -13.32 11.71
N GLY A 334 3.82 -13.23 11.44
CA GLY A 334 4.40 -13.49 10.13
C GLY A 334 4.24 -14.95 9.68
N VAL A 335 4.42 -15.91 10.60
CA VAL A 335 4.21 -17.34 10.32
C VAL A 335 2.74 -17.61 10.00
N ILE A 336 1.80 -17.16 10.84
CA ILE A 336 0.36 -17.39 10.63
C ILE A 336 -0.09 -16.76 9.30
N SER A 337 0.28 -15.50 9.05
CA SER A 337 -0.10 -14.81 7.81
C SER A 337 0.40 -15.55 6.57
N ARG A 338 1.67 -15.96 6.55
CA ARG A 338 2.24 -16.64 5.40
C ARG A 338 1.72 -18.06 5.22
N LEU A 339 1.43 -18.77 6.30
CA LEU A 339 0.89 -20.12 6.26
C LEU A 339 -0.40 -20.18 5.43
N PHE A 340 -1.34 -19.28 5.72
CA PHE A 340 -2.64 -19.27 5.03
C PHE A 340 -2.62 -18.45 3.72
N SER A 341 -1.58 -17.65 3.47
CA SER A 341 -1.46 -16.87 2.22
C SER A 341 -0.67 -17.56 1.11
N MET A 342 0.24 -18.48 1.42
CA MET A 342 1.13 -19.12 0.42
C MET A 342 0.44 -20.16 -0.46
N TRP A 343 -0.73 -20.66 -0.04
CA TRP A 343 -1.45 -21.74 -0.72
C TRP A 343 -2.61 -21.29 -1.62
N ALA A 344 -2.57 -20.04 -2.09
CA ALA A 344 -3.33 -19.66 -3.27
C ALA A 344 -2.71 -20.38 -4.49
N PRO A 345 -3.42 -21.30 -5.17
CA PRO A 345 -2.88 -22.02 -6.33
C PRO A 345 -2.47 -21.01 -7.40
N GLY A 346 -1.17 -20.95 -7.69
CA GLY A 346 -0.62 -20.16 -8.79
C GLY A 346 -0.69 -18.66 -8.61
N ARG A 347 0.23 -18.09 -7.82
CA ARG A 347 0.84 -16.83 -8.29
C ARG A 347 1.66 -17.21 -9.52
N PRO A 348 1.37 -16.69 -10.73
CA PRO A 348 2.33 -16.82 -11.82
C PRO A 348 3.62 -16.17 -11.31
N SER A 349 4.69 -16.96 -11.28
CA SER A 349 6.03 -16.48 -11.03
C SER A 349 6.30 -15.34 -12.01
N THR A 350 6.24 -14.10 -11.53
CA THR A 350 6.82 -12.96 -12.23
C THR A 350 8.32 -12.97 -11.96
N ALA A 351 8.99 -14.04 -12.39
CA ALA A 351 10.42 -14.00 -12.65
C ALA A 351 10.57 -13.82 -14.16
N PRO A 352 10.98 -12.64 -14.66
CA PRO A 352 11.56 -12.60 -15.99
C PRO A 352 12.83 -13.44 -15.91
N VAL A 353 12.89 -14.53 -16.69
CA VAL A 353 14.14 -15.19 -17.04
C VAL A 353 14.96 -14.15 -17.82
N SER A 354 15.74 -13.34 -17.12
CA SER A 354 16.89 -12.68 -17.70
C SER A 354 17.91 -13.77 -17.96
N ALA A 355 17.85 -14.37 -19.16
CA ALA A 355 18.97 -15.09 -19.69
C ALA A 355 20.21 -14.16 -19.63
N PRO A 356 21.37 -14.63 -19.18
CA PRO A 356 22.59 -13.83 -19.26
C PRO A 356 22.83 -13.49 -20.73
N ARG A 357 22.66 -12.22 -21.08
CA ARG A 357 23.05 -11.71 -22.39
C ARG A 357 24.56 -11.95 -22.52
N ARG A 358 24.94 -12.88 -23.41
CA ARG A 358 26.31 -12.94 -23.93
C ARG A 358 26.66 -11.54 -24.46
N PRO A 359 27.88 -11.02 -24.21
CA PRO A 359 28.32 -9.78 -24.81
C PRO A 359 28.21 -9.92 -26.33
N ARG A 360 27.44 -9.05 -26.98
CA ARG A 360 27.46 -8.95 -28.44
C ARG A 360 28.86 -8.53 -28.85
N GLU A 361 29.54 -9.41 -29.59
CA GLU A 361 30.71 -9.07 -30.39
C GLU A 361 30.38 -7.83 -31.23
N LYS A 362 31.26 -6.82 -31.12
CA LYS A 362 31.19 -5.62 -31.95
C LYS A 362 31.51 -6.03 -33.37
N THR A 363 30.50 -6.06 -34.24
CA THR A 363 30.72 -6.04 -35.68
C THR A 363 31.28 -4.66 -36.07
N PRO A 364 32.25 -4.58 -37.00
CA PRO A 364 32.89 -3.32 -37.38
C PRO A 364 31.89 -2.37 -38.04
N ILE A 365 31.94 -1.11 -37.65
CA ILE A 365 31.18 -0.03 -38.25
C ILE A 365 31.77 0.23 -39.65
N GLU A 366 30.99 -0.04 -40.70
CA GLU A 366 31.26 0.48 -42.04
C GLU A 366 31.11 2.01 -42.03
N THR A 367 32.22 2.69 -42.28
CA THR A 367 32.30 4.12 -42.47
C THR A 367 31.57 4.52 -43.76
N LYS A 368 30.40 5.15 -43.66
CA LYS A 368 29.84 5.94 -44.76
C LYS A 368 30.28 7.39 -44.61
N GLU A 369 31.08 7.84 -45.57
CA GLU A 369 31.54 9.22 -45.74
C GLU A 369 30.35 10.18 -45.87
N ALA A 370 30.28 11.16 -44.96
CA ALA A 370 29.41 12.32 -45.10
C ALA A 370 30.22 13.52 -45.60
N THR A 371 29.94 13.93 -46.83
CA THR A 371 30.54 15.08 -47.51
C THR A 371 30.05 16.40 -46.89
N ILE A 372 30.92 17.13 -46.20
CA ILE A 372 30.61 18.46 -45.64
C ILE A 372 30.98 19.55 -46.65
N LYS A 373 29.98 20.20 -47.25
CA LYS A 373 30.14 21.44 -48.04
C LYS A 373 30.35 22.64 -47.11
N THR A 374 31.54 23.24 -47.15
CA THR A 374 31.92 24.47 -46.42
C THR A 374 31.48 25.73 -47.18
N LYS A 375 30.61 26.57 -46.58
CA LYS A 375 30.33 27.95 -47.03
C LYS A 375 31.30 28.93 -46.35
N ARG A 376 32.22 29.49 -47.14
CA ARG A 376 33.17 30.58 -46.77
C ARG A 376 32.44 31.92 -46.53
N LYS A 377 32.58 32.51 -45.34
CA LYS A 377 32.32 33.96 -45.10
C LYS A 377 33.62 34.76 -45.34
N ARG A 378 33.58 35.68 -46.31
CA ARG A 378 34.66 36.64 -46.63
C ARG A 378 34.70 37.77 -45.58
N LYS A 379 35.82 37.93 -44.86
CA LYS A 379 36.18 39.16 -44.12
C LYS A 379 36.69 40.22 -45.09
N ARG A 380 36.04 41.39 -45.14
CA ARG A 380 36.52 42.60 -45.85
C ARG A 380 37.52 43.35 -44.96
N LYS A 381 38.75 43.51 -45.46
CA LYS A 381 39.76 44.46 -44.98
C LYS A 381 39.28 45.90 -45.26
N ARG A 382 39.37 46.79 -44.27
CA ARG A 382 39.58 48.24 -44.52
C ARG A 382 40.91 48.63 -43.88
N ARG A 383 41.80 49.17 -44.72
CA ARG A 383 43.01 49.93 -44.37
C ARG A 383 42.61 51.41 -44.41
N ARG A 384 42.82 52.15 -43.35
CA ARG A 384 43.82 53.21 -43.17
C ARG A 384 43.59 53.88 -41.84
#